data_AF-X1BU26-F1
#
_entry.id   AF-X1BU26-F1
#
_cell.length_a   1.000
_cell.length_b   1.000
_cell.length_c   1.000
_cell.angle_alpha   90.00
_cell.angle_beta   90.00
_cell.angle_gamma   90.00
#
_symmetry.space_group_name_H-M   'P 1'
#
loop_
_entity.id
_entity.type
_entity.pdbx_description
1 polymer ?
#
loop_
_entity_poly.entity_id
_entity_poly.type
_entity_poly.pdbx_seq_one_letter_code
_entity_poly.pdbx_strand_id
1 'polypeptide(L)'
;VIYIIYREPIALGADPNTGEAMFIYPDMHDAFIIESIVASILIFISSMGFIIIYQATKYTYDRSFAWRLLLIGVVLALIGFISLQYIIAVKEGVILQGTRTN
;
A
#
# COMPACT_ATOMS: atom_id res chain seq x y z
N VAL A 1 -12.34 -5.78 -1.00
CA VAL A 1 -13.00 -6.62 0.04
C VAL A 1 -14.26 -7.33 -0.47
N ILE A 2 -15.14 -6.70 -1.27
CA ILE A 2 -16.35 -7.39 -1.77
C ILE A 2 -16.04 -8.57 -2.71
N TYR A 3 -14.95 -8.49 -3.49
CA TYR A 3 -14.57 -9.51 -4.48
C TYR A 3 -14.17 -10.87 -3.87
N ILE A 4 -13.53 -10.88 -2.69
CA ILE A 4 -13.06 -12.11 -2.01
C ILE A 4 -14.19 -12.94 -1.37
N ILE A 5 -15.38 -12.38 -1.24
CA ILE A 5 -16.55 -13.08 -0.66
C ILE A 5 -17.25 -13.94 -1.73
N TYR A 6 -17.11 -13.56 -3.01
CA TYR A 6 -17.84 -14.19 -4.12
C TYR A 6 -17.03 -15.28 -4.83
N ARG A 7 -15.70 -15.30 -4.69
CA ARG A 7 -14.80 -16.27 -5.31
C ARG A 7 -14.13 -17.10 -4.22
N GLU A 8 -13.94 -18.40 -4.45
CA GLU A 8 -13.28 -19.30 -3.49
C GLU A 8 -11.95 -18.71 -3.04
N PRO A 9 -11.69 -18.55 -1.72
CA PRO A 9 -10.51 -17.86 -1.25
C PRO A 9 -9.28 -18.70 -1.55
N ILE A 10 -8.45 -18.22 -2.48
CA ILE A 10 -7.10 -18.75 -2.66
C ILE A 10 -6.34 -18.66 -1.34
N ALA A 11 -5.84 -19.82 -0.89
CA ALA A 11 -5.26 -20.01 0.44
C ALA A 11 -4.07 -19.08 0.65
N LEU A 12 -3.92 -18.64 1.91
CA LEU A 12 -2.92 -17.69 2.38
C LEU A 12 -1.52 -18.07 1.91
N GLY A 13 -1.05 -17.35 0.89
CA GLY A 13 0.32 -17.33 0.44
C GLY A 13 0.88 -18.69 0.03
N ALA A 14 0.12 -19.54 -0.65
CA ALA A 14 0.64 -20.75 -1.28
C ALA A 14 0.20 -20.81 -2.75
N ASP A 15 1.15 -21.00 -3.67
CA ASP A 15 0.84 -21.28 -5.08
C ASP A 15 0.06 -22.62 -5.18
N PRO A 16 -1.13 -22.64 -5.80
CA PRO A 16 -1.92 -23.86 -5.99
C PRO A 16 -1.19 -25.00 -6.72
N ASN A 17 -0.13 -24.70 -7.48
CA ASN A 17 0.59 -25.66 -8.32
C ASN A 17 1.93 -26.10 -7.73
N THR A 18 2.61 -25.24 -6.97
CA THR A 18 3.99 -25.48 -6.48
C THR A 18 4.10 -25.57 -4.96
N GLY A 19 3.08 -25.12 -4.20
CA GLY A 19 3.08 -25.14 -2.74
C GLY A 19 4.11 -24.20 -2.10
N GLU A 20 4.76 -23.33 -2.89
CA GLU A 20 5.70 -22.34 -2.39
C GLU A 20 5.00 -21.16 -1.71
N ALA A 21 5.62 -20.68 -0.63
CA ALA A 21 5.10 -19.56 0.14
C ALA A 21 5.16 -18.25 -0.67
N MET A 22 4.05 -17.79 -1.21
CA MET A 22 3.97 -16.62 -2.08
C MET A 22 3.15 -15.49 -1.46
N PHE A 23 3.80 -14.42 -1.02
CA PHE A 23 3.11 -13.29 -0.37
C PHE A 23 2.31 -12.40 -1.33
N ILE A 24 2.61 -12.45 -2.64
CA ILE A 24 2.01 -11.59 -3.66
C ILE A 24 1.58 -12.46 -4.84
N TYR A 25 0.28 -12.50 -5.13
CA TYR A 25 -0.25 -13.31 -6.22
C TYR A 25 0.07 -12.64 -7.58
N PRO A 26 0.58 -13.38 -8.58
CA PRO A 26 1.02 -12.82 -9.86
C PRO A 26 -0.12 -12.53 -10.86
N ASP A 27 -1.39 -12.59 -10.43
CA ASP A 27 -2.55 -12.25 -11.26
C ASP A 27 -3.08 -10.85 -10.91
N MET A 28 -3.43 -10.04 -11.90
CA MET A 28 -3.94 -8.68 -11.65
C MET A 28 -5.36 -8.66 -11.09
N HIS A 29 -6.21 -9.62 -11.45
CA HIS A 29 -7.61 -9.70 -11.06
C HIS A 29 -7.80 -10.39 -9.70
N ASP A 30 -6.94 -11.35 -9.36
CA ASP A 30 -6.99 -12.01 -8.06
C ASP A 30 -6.02 -11.33 -7.07
N ALA A 31 -6.47 -11.12 -5.83
CA ALA A 31 -5.66 -10.53 -4.77
C ALA A 31 -5.83 -11.37 -3.51
N PHE A 32 -4.73 -11.64 -2.80
CA PHE A 32 -4.82 -12.36 -1.54
C PHE A 32 -5.53 -11.50 -0.48
N ILE A 33 -6.15 -12.18 0.51
CA ILE A 33 -6.79 -11.51 1.65
C ILE A 33 -5.77 -10.66 2.40
N ILE A 34 -4.53 -11.17 2.60
CA ILE A 34 -3.47 -10.45 3.30
C ILE A 34 -3.02 -9.20 2.54
N GLU A 35 -2.89 -9.29 1.22
CA GLU A 35 -2.55 -8.16 0.34
C GLU A 35 -3.60 -7.05 0.44
N SER A 36 -4.89 -7.44 0.42
CA SER A 36 -6.02 -6.52 0.57
C SER A 36 -6.05 -5.81 1.93
N ILE A 37 -5.72 -6.53 3.01
CA ILE A 37 -5.64 -5.97 4.37
C ILE A 37 -4.50 -4.96 4.47
N VAL A 38 -3.30 -5.34 4.00
CA VAL A 38 -2.13 -4.46 4.01
C VAL A 38 -2.38 -3.19 3.19
N ALA A 39 -2.94 -3.33 1.98
CA ALA A 39 -3.31 -2.19 1.15
C ALA A 39 -4.32 -1.26 1.85
N SER A 40 -5.33 -1.81 2.52
CA SER A 40 -6.34 -1.01 3.25
C SER A 40 -5.73 -0.23 4.41
N ILE A 41 -4.81 -0.83 5.17
CA ILE A 41 -4.10 -0.16 6.27
C ILE A 41 -3.23 0.98 5.72
N LEU A 42 -2.49 0.73 4.63
CA LEU A 42 -1.66 1.76 3.99
C LEU A 42 -2.48 2.94 3.47
N ILE A 43 -3.64 2.68 2.86
CA ILE A 43 -4.58 3.73 2.42
C ILE A 43 -5.06 4.54 3.63
N PHE A 44 -5.39 3.87 4.74
CA PHE A 44 -5.84 4.55 5.95
C PHE A 44 -4.75 5.45 6.57
N ILE A 45 -3.52 4.96 6.67
CA ILE A 45 -2.36 5.72 7.16
C ILE A 45 -2.07 6.92 6.25
N SER A 46 -2.12 6.73 4.94
CA SER A 46 -1.95 7.81 3.96
C SER A 46 -3.01 8.90 4.12
N SER A 47 -4.28 8.50 4.29
CA SER A 47 -5.40 9.42 4.58
C SER A 47 -5.18 10.21 5.87
N MET A 48 -4.71 9.57 6.95
CA MET A 48 -4.36 10.27 8.20
C MET A 48 -3.25 11.32 7.99
N GLY A 49 -2.28 11.04 7.12
CA GLY A 49 -1.25 12.02 6.72
C GLY A 49 -1.85 13.30 6.13
N PHE A 50 -2.84 13.16 5.23
CA PHE A 50 -3.56 14.32 4.68
C PHE A 50 -4.35 15.10 5.72
N ILE A 51 -4.96 14.41 6.70
CA ILE A 51 -5.66 15.07 7.81
C ILE A 51 -4.68 15.90 8.66
N ILE A 52 -3.48 15.38 8.90
CA ILE A 52 -2.43 16.10 9.65
C ILE A 52 -1.97 17.35 8.88
N ILE A 53 -1.82 17.26 7.55
CA ILE A 53 -1.51 18.42 6.70
C ILE A 53 -2.63 19.48 6.82
N TYR A 54 -3.90 19.06 6.77
CA TYR A 54 -5.03 19.98 6.92
C TYR A 54 -5.01 20.68 8.30
N GLN A 55 -4.70 19.95 9.37
CA GLN A 55 -4.56 20.56 10.70
C GLN A 55 -3.37 21.52 10.79
N ALA A 56 -2.24 21.22 10.15
CA ALA A 56 -1.06 22.08 10.14
C ALA A 56 -1.36 23.47 9.57
N THR A 57 -2.18 23.55 8.53
CA THR A 57 -2.61 24.82 7.90
C THR A 57 -3.52 25.66 8.80
N LYS A 58 -4.22 25.04 9.74
CA LYS A 58 -5.15 25.72 10.66
C LYS A 58 -4.45 26.30 11.91
N TYR A 59 -3.30 25.75 12.31
CA TYR A 59 -2.52 26.22 13.46
C TYR A 59 -1.56 27.35 13.07
N THR A 60 -2.05 28.58 12.94
CA THR A 60 -1.24 29.76 12.56
C THR A 60 -0.46 30.37 13.73
N TYR A 61 -0.70 29.94 14.97
CA TYR A 61 -0.23 30.65 16.17
C TYR A 61 1.28 30.50 16.42
N ASP A 62 1.89 29.39 15.99
CA ASP A 62 3.32 29.15 16.13
C ASP A 62 3.91 28.65 14.80
N ARG A 63 4.49 29.59 14.03
CA ARG A 63 4.93 29.37 12.64
C ARG A 63 5.94 28.21 12.53
N SER A 64 6.80 28.07 13.54
CA SER A 64 7.80 26.99 13.60
C SER A 64 7.18 25.62 13.89
N PHE A 65 6.08 25.56 14.65
CA PHE A 65 5.38 24.32 14.94
C PHE A 65 4.54 23.87 13.74
N ALA A 66 3.83 24.81 13.11
CA ALA A 66 3.02 24.56 11.91
C ALA A 66 3.85 23.96 10.76
N TRP A 67 5.06 24.50 10.53
CA TRP A 67 5.96 24.00 9.50
C TRP A 67 6.40 22.55 9.76
N ARG A 68 6.74 22.21 11.01
CA ARG A 68 7.11 20.84 11.40
C ARG A 68 5.96 19.87 11.22
N LEU A 69 4.74 20.28 11.60
CA LEU A 69 3.54 19.46 11.47
C LEU A 69 3.19 19.19 9.99
N LEU A 70 3.32 20.21 9.13
CA LEU A 70 3.11 20.10 7.69
C LEU A 70 4.12 19.12 7.07
N LEU A 71 5.40 19.26 7.42
CA LEU A 71 6.47 18.40 6.90
C LEU A 71 6.25 16.93 7.30
N ILE A 72 5.86 16.67 8.55
CA ILE A 72 5.51 15.33 9.03
C ILE A 72 4.33 14.75 8.25
N GLY A 73 3.27 15.52 8.04
CA GLY A 73 2.10 15.08 7.29
C GLY A 73 2.42 14.74 5.83
N VAL A 74 3.23 15.57 5.16
CA VAL A 74 3.68 15.34 3.78
C VAL A 74 4.56 14.10 3.67
N VAL A 75 5.53 13.93 4.59
CA VAL A 75 6.38 12.74 4.60
C VAL A 75 5.57 11.47 4.83
N LEU A 76 4.60 11.51 5.76
CA LEU A 76 3.74 10.36 6.03
C LEU A 76 2.86 9.98 4.83
N ALA A 77 2.27 10.98 4.16
CA ALA A 77 1.49 10.77 2.94
C ALA A 77 2.34 10.21 1.78
N LEU A 78 3.56 10.73 1.60
CA LEU A 78 4.50 10.26 0.57
C LEU A 78 4.94 8.82 0.80
N ILE A 79 5.29 8.45 2.04
CA ILE A 79 5.69 7.08 2.38
C ILE A 79 4.53 6.11 2.09
N GLY A 80 3.30 6.47 2.48
CA GLY A 80 2.12 5.67 2.19
C GLY A 80 1.88 5.50 0.69
N PHE A 81 2.01 6.59 -0.08
CA PHE A 81 1.84 6.55 -1.53
C PHE A 81 2.92 5.70 -2.24
N ILE A 82 4.19 5.87 -1.88
CA ILE A 82 5.31 5.09 -2.46
C ILE A 82 5.15 3.60 -2.12
N SER A 83 4.75 3.28 -0.89
CA SER A 83 4.52 1.89 -0.47
C SER A 83 3.41 1.22 -1.28
N LEU A 84 2.31 1.94 -1.54
CA LEU A 84 1.23 1.45 -2.41
C LEU A 84 1.71 1.27 -3.86
N GLN A 85 2.45 2.25 -4.39
CA GLN A 85 3.02 2.15 -5.74
C GLN A 85 3.98 0.95 -5.87
N TYR A 86 4.75 0.65 -4.82
CA TYR A 86 5.64 -0.51 -4.79
C TYR A 86 4.85 -1.82 -4.86
N ILE A 87 3.78 -1.97 -4.08
CA ILE A 87 2.93 -3.17 -4.11
C ILE A 87 2.35 -3.39 -5.51
N ILE A 88 1.86 -2.32 -6.14
CA ILE A 88 1.32 -2.37 -7.51
C ILE A 88 2.41 -2.74 -8.52
N ALA A 89 3.60 -2.12 -8.44
CA ALA A 89 4.71 -2.36 -9.35
C ALA A 89 5.28 -3.80 -9.24
N VAL A 90 5.26 -4.38 -8.03
CA VAL A 90 5.61 -5.79 -7.84
C VAL A 90 4.54 -6.69 -8.48
N LYS A 91 3.25 -6.34 -8.35
CA LYS A 91 2.15 -7.09 -8.96
C LYS A 91 2.15 -7.03 -10.50
N GLU A 92 2.48 -5.87 -11.07
CA GLU A 92 2.64 -5.69 -12.52
C GLU A 92 3.87 -6.41 -13.09
N GLY A 93 4.72 -6.99 -12.24
CA GLY A 93 5.96 -7.64 -12.65
C GLY A 93 7.01 -6.65 -13.18
N VAL A 94 6.77 -5.33 -13.08
CA VAL A 94 7.72 -4.28 -13.51
C VAL A 94 9.03 -4.39 -12.72
N ILE A 95 8.97 -4.78 -11.45
CA ILE A 95 10.17 -5.01 -10.62
C ILE A 95 10.77 -6.41 -10.84
N LEU A 96 9.98 -7.40 -11.27
CA LEU A 96 10.46 -8.77 -11.53
C LEU A 96 11.01 -8.98 -12.96
N GLN A 97 10.69 -8.09 -13.91
CA GLN A 97 11.22 -8.09 -15.27
C GLN A 97 12.72 -7.79 -15.34
N GLY A 98 13.32 -7.25 -14.27
CA GLY A 98 14.78 -7.11 -14.16
C GLY A 98 15.55 -8.43 -14.01
N THR A 99 14.85 -9.57 -13.83
CA THR A 99 15.48 -10.89 -13.59
C THR A 99 15.06 -11.98 -14.57
N ARG A 100 14.39 -11.62 -15.69
CA ARG A 100 14.04 -12.57 -16.77
C ARG A 100 14.63 -12.18 -18.12
N THR A 101 15.90 -11.76 -18.14
CA THR A 101 16.71 -11.77 -19.36
C THR A 101 17.93 -12.68 -19.16
N ASN A 102 17.70 -13.96 -19.49
CA ASN A 102 18.58 -15.04 -19.97
C ASN A 102 18.17 -16.38 -19.36
#